data_AF-A0A3S1B9P1-F1
#
_entry.id   AF-A0A3S1B9P1-F1
#
_cell.length_a   1.000
_cell.length_b   1.000
_cell.length_c   1.000
_cell.angle_alpha   90.00
_cell.angle_beta   90.00
_cell.angle_gamma   90.00
#
_symmetry.space_group_name_H-M   'P 1'
#
loop_
_entity.id
_entity.type
_entity.pdbx_description
1 polymer ?
#
loop_
_entity_poly.entity_id
_entity_poly.type
_entity_poly.pdbx_seq_one_letter_code
_entity_poly.pdbx_strand_id
1 'polypeptide(L)'
;MSEKNKPAGGFDAALQAVRRYLMEQGNRFDRGPAYEGHGKVLDSVKQTVRMYEGMGYVKLMEFGDPPAYAMLERGHREVHIFEPQDPKIRAWLEGDEAVLNDPAMRAYQSQQSGLNEKDLPVAAKSRRFHINEVDNVFIATAEDE
;
A
#
# COMPACT_ATOMS: atom_id res chain seq x y z
N MET A 1 -24.01 33.50 13.33
CA MET A 1 -24.16 32.16 12.72
C MET A 1 -22.75 31.66 12.45
N SER A 2 -22.20 30.82 13.32
CA SER A 2 -20.86 30.25 13.14
C SER A 2 -21.00 28.83 12.58
N GLU A 3 -20.94 28.69 11.27
CA GLU A 3 -20.64 27.40 10.67
C GLU A 3 -19.15 27.15 10.84
N LYS A 4 -18.85 26.27 11.81
CA LYS A 4 -17.52 25.69 11.99
C LYS A 4 -17.22 24.83 10.76
N ASN A 5 -16.34 25.32 9.89
CA ASN A 5 -15.58 24.45 8.98
C ASN A 5 -14.84 23.42 9.83
N LYS A 6 -15.42 22.22 9.94
CA LYS A 6 -14.69 21.04 10.41
C LYS A 6 -13.52 20.82 9.44
N PRO A 7 -12.28 20.65 9.91
CA PRO A 7 -11.20 20.26 9.03
C PRO A 7 -11.48 18.83 8.57
N ALA A 8 -11.90 18.67 7.32
CA ALA A 8 -12.05 17.37 6.66
C ALA A 8 -10.69 16.70 6.35
N GLY A 9 -9.56 17.20 6.87
CA GLY A 9 -8.26 17.07 6.21
C GLY A 9 -7.21 16.18 6.88
N GLY A 10 -7.58 15.25 7.76
CA GLY A 10 -6.58 14.35 8.38
C GLY A 10 -6.37 13.06 7.59
N PHE A 11 -7.46 12.31 7.43
CA PHE A 11 -7.46 10.99 6.80
C PHE A 11 -7.10 11.04 5.31
N ASP A 12 -7.83 11.85 4.53
CA ASP A 12 -7.61 11.96 3.08
C ASP A 12 -6.22 12.50 2.77
N ALA A 13 -5.72 13.44 3.57
CA ALA A 13 -4.38 13.99 3.41
C ALA A 13 -3.28 12.96 3.73
N ALA A 14 -3.45 12.17 4.79
CA ALA A 14 -2.50 11.12 5.16
C ALA A 14 -2.49 9.99 4.12
N LEU A 15 -3.66 9.57 3.64
CA LEU A 15 -3.77 8.60 2.55
C LEU A 15 -3.17 9.13 1.24
N GLN A 16 -3.39 10.41 0.92
CA GLN A 16 -2.77 11.04 -0.24
C GLN A 16 -1.25 11.13 -0.11
N ALA A 17 -0.73 11.43 1.10
CA ALA A 17 0.70 11.45 1.36
C ALA A 17 1.34 10.06 1.17
N VAL A 18 0.69 9.01 1.66
CA VAL A 18 1.10 7.62 1.42
C VAL A 18 1.12 7.28 -0.07
N ARG A 19 0.06 7.63 -0.80
CA ARG A 19 -0.02 7.39 -2.25
C ARG A 19 1.10 8.12 -3.00
N ARG A 20 1.38 9.38 -2.63
CA ARG A 20 2.51 10.15 -3.18
C ARG A 20 3.84 9.46 -2.92
N TYR A 21 4.07 9.05 -1.68
CA TYR A 21 5.28 8.36 -1.24
C TYR A 21 5.51 7.05 -2.02
N LEU A 22 4.50 6.19 -2.10
CA LEU A 22 4.60 4.92 -2.84
C LEU A 22 4.87 5.13 -4.33
N MET A 23 4.36 6.22 -4.91
CA MET A 23 4.49 6.52 -6.34
C MET A 23 5.67 7.45 -6.69
N GLU A 24 6.51 7.85 -5.74
CA GLU A 24 7.71 8.67 -6.01
C GLU A 24 8.52 8.13 -7.20
N GLN A 25 9.08 9.03 -8.01
CA GLN A 25 9.81 8.63 -9.21
C GLN A 25 11.03 7.82 -8.80
N GLY A 26 11.17 6.62 -9.39
CA GLY A 26 12.22 5.66 -9.05
C GLY A 26 11.73 4.48 -8.23
N ASN A 27 10.61 4.61 -7.49
CA ASN A 27 10.02 3.47 -6.79
C ASN A 27 9.44 2.45 -7.77
N ARG A 28 9.72 1.17 -7.49
CA ARG A 28 9.31 0.03 -8.31
C ARG A 28 8.64 -1.03 -7.46
N PHE A 29 7.67 -1.71 -8.07
CA PHE A 29 6.98 -2.84 -7.48
C PHE A 29 7.31 -4.11 -8.26
N ASP A 30 7.65 -5.17 -7.55
CA ASP A 30 7.93 -6.48 -8.09
C ASP A 30 7.07 -7.52 -7.39
N ARG A 31 6.80 -8.62 -8.07
CA ARG A 31 6.12 -9.76 -7.45
C ARG A 31 7.09 -10.37 -6.44
N GLY A 32 6.66 -10.45 -5.19
CA GLY A 32 7.31 -11.29 -4.20
C GLY A 32 6.93 -12.77 -4.43
N PRO A 33 7.56 -13.69 -3.70
CA PRO A 33 7.22 -15.11 -3.78
C PRO A 33 5.74 -15.33 -3.43
N ALA A 34 5.03 -16.12 -4.24
CA ALA A 34 3.67 -16.55 -3.92
C ALA A 34 3.72 -17.40 -2.63
N TYR A 35 3.14 -16.89 -1.55
CA TYR A 35 2.95 -17.65 -0.32
C TYR A 35 1.61 -18.37 -0.42
N GLU A 36 1.63 -19.59 -0.96
CA GLU A 36 0.50 -20.51 -0.81
C GLU A 36 0.44 -20.94 0.67
N GLY A 37 -0.35 -20.23 1.46
CA GLY A 37 -0.50 -20.50 2.88
C GLY A 37 -1.11 -21.88 3.12
N HIS A 38 -0.29 -22.87 3.50
CA HIS A 38 -0.79 -24.08 4.15
C HIS A 38 -1.25 -23.77 5.58
N GLY A 39 -2.42 -23.15 5.71
CA GLY A 39 -3.15 -22.99 6.97
C GLY A 39 -3.22 -21.56 7.54
N LYS A 40 -4.44 -21.21 7.96
CA LYS A 40 -4.94 -19.92 8.47
C LYS A 40 -4.88 -18.76 7.47
N VAL A 41 -6.00 -18.64 6.77
CA VAL A 41 -6.35 -17.58 5.83
C VAL A 41 -6.21 -16.20 6.50
N LEU A 42 -5.42 -15.31 5.92
CA LEU A 42 -5.36 -13.92 6.34
C LEU A 42 -6.48 -13.15 5.64
N ASP A 43 -7.66 -13.13 6.26
CA ASP A 43 -8.88 -12.62 5.63
C ASP A 43 -9.03 -11.09 5.69
N SER A 44 -8.15 -10.38 6.40
CA SER A 44 -8.28 -8.92 6.55
C SER A 44 -6.98 -8.24 6.94
N VAL A 45 -6.87 -6.96 6.56
CA VAL A 45 -5.75 -6.08 6.97
C VAL A 45 -5.57 -6.11 8.48
N LYS A 46 -6.66 -6.05 9.26
CA LYS A 46 -6.63 -6.07 10.72
C LYS A 46 -6.01 -7.35 11.30
N GLN A 47 -6.28 -8.50 10.69
CA GLN A 47 -5.69 -9.77 11.12
C GLN A 47 -4.20 -9.82 10.80
N THR A 48 -3.82 -9.40 9.60
CA THR A 48 -2.42 -9.37 9.15
C THR A 48 -1.59 -8.38 9.95
N VAL A 49 -2.13 -7.20 10.28
CA VAL A 49 -1.51 -6.23 11.19
C VAL A 49 -1.13 -6.88 12.52
N ARG A 50 -2.07 -7.60 13.16
CA ARG A 50 -1.81 -8.28 14.44
C ARG A 50 -0.72 -9.34 14.35
N MET A 51 -0.65 -10.05 13.20
CA MET A 51 0.42 -11.01 12.95
C MET A 51 1.78 -10.31 12.90
N TYR A 52 1.90 -9.22 12.14
CA TYR A 52 3.15 -8.45 12.04
C TYR A 52 3.53 -7.79 13.37
N GLU A 53 2.58 -7.27 14.14
CA GLU A 53 2.82 -6.76 15.50
C GLU A 53 3.39 -7.86 16.40
N GLY A 54 2.88 -9.10 16.31
CA GLY A 54 3.43 -10.26 17.00
C GLY A 54 4.86 -10.65 16.57
N MET A 55 5.28 -10.26 15.37
CA MET A 55 6.66 -10.40 14.85
C MET A 55 7.57 -9.23 15.23
N GLY A 56 7.08 -8.29 16.05
CA GLY A 56 7.82 -7.13 16.54
C GLY A 56 7.79 -5.91 15.61
N TYR A 57 6.86 -5.85 14.65
CA TYR A 57 6.63 -4.62 13.88
C TYR A 57 5.81 -3.63 14.71
N VAL A 58 6.08 -2.34 14.52
CA VAL A 58 5.33 -1.23 15.10
C VAL A 58 4.40 -0.67 14.02
N LYS A 59 3.11 -0.58 14.32
CA LYS A 59 2.15 0.06 13.43
C LYS A 59 2.30 1.57 13.45
N LEU A 60 2.53 2.16 12.29
CA LEU A 60 2.70 3.60 12.12
C LEU A 60 1.37 4.28 11.79
N MET A 61 0.56 3.65 10.94
CA MET A 61 -0.75 4.16 10.52
C MET A 61 -1.67 3.05 10.03
N GLU A 62 -2.97 3.33 10.09
CA GLU A 62 -4.05 2.46 9.67
C GLU A 62 -5.20 3.31 9.10
N PHE A 63 -5.81 2.87 8.01
CA PHE A 63 -6.88 3.58 7.32
C PHE A 63 -8.06 2.67 6.99
N GLY A 64 -9.29 3.18 7.12
CA GLY A 64 -10.55 2.48 6.84
C GLY A 64 -11.26 1.96 8.09
N ASP A 65 -12.57 1.73 7.99
CA ASP A 65 -13.37 1.02 8.99
C ASP A 65 -14.37 0.07 8.28
N PRO A 66 -14.09 -1.25 8.20
CA PRO A 66 -12.89 -1.93 8.69
C PRO A 66 -11.60 -1.47 7.97
N PRO A 67 -10.40 -1.65 8.57
CA PRO A 67 -9.14 -1.24 7.96
C PRO A 67 -8.94 -1.85 6.57
N ALA A 68 -8.66 -1.01 5.58
CA ALA A 68 -8.32 -1.40 4.22
C ALA A 68 -6.84 -1.14 3.89
N TYR A 69 -6.11 -0.44 4.77
CA TYR A 69 -4.68 -0.21 4.63
C TYR A 69 -4.02 -0.04 6.01
N ALA A 70 -2.79 -0.52 6.16
CA ALA A 70 -1.91 -0.21 7.28
C ALA A 70 -0.44 -0.16 6.82
N MET A 71 0.36 0.65 7.53
CA MET A 71 1.81 0.70 7.36
C MET A 71 2.49 0.40 8.69
N LEU A 72 3.49 -0.47 8.65
CA LEU A 72 4.25 -0.91 9.82
C LEU A 72 5.75 -0.91 9.52
N GLU A 73 6.55 -0.78 10.56
CA GLU A 73 8.01 -0.83 10.46
C GLU A 73 8.65 -1.76 11.51
N ARG A 74 9.83 -2.29 11.19
CA ARG A 74 10.70 -2.99 12.15
C ARG A 74 12.16 -2.73 11.80
N GLY A 75 12.81 -1.82 12.52
CA GLY A 75 14.16 -1.36 12.18
C GLY A 75 14.12 -0.65 10.83
N HIS A 76 14.83 -1.19 9.83
CA HIS A 76 14.85 -0.65 8.46
C HIS A 76 13.82 -1.30 7.52
N ARG A 77 13.00 -2.23 8.02
CA ARG A 77 12.00 -2.92 7.21
C ARG A 77 10.68 -2.18 7.27
N GLU A 78 10.10 -1.96 6.09
CA GLU A 78 8.82 -1.30 5.92
C GLU A 78 7.82 -2.26 5.27
N VAL A 79 6.59 -2.28 5.80
CA VAL A 79 5.52 -3.15 5.33
C VAL A 79 4.24 -2.35 5.15
N HIS A 80 3.67 -2.44 3.96
CA HIS A 80 2.34 -1.93 3.63
C HIS A 80 1.39 -3.12 3.47
N ILE A 81 0.36 -3.17 4.29
CA ILE A 81 -0.70 -4.19 4.25
C ILE A 81 -1.95 -3.51 3.72
N PHE A 82 -2.55 -4.02 2.65
CA PHE A 82 -3.71 -3.37 2.06
C PHE A 82 -4.65 -4.33 1.36
N GLU A 83 -5.92 -3.93 1.30
CA GLU A 83 -6.96 -4.57 0.51
C GLU A 83 -7.41 -3.59 -0.59
N PRO A 84 -7.11 -3.87 -1.86
CA PRO A 84 -7.53 -3.04 -2.99
C PRO A 84 -9.06 -2.97 -3.08
N GLN A 85 -9.60 -1.76 -2.89
CA GLN A 85 -11.04 -1.50 -3.00
C GLN A 85 -11.49 -1.27 -4.44
N ASP A 86 -10.56 -0.88 -5.33
CA ASP A 86 -10.83 -0.72 -6.75
C ASP A 86 -10.73 -2.08 -7.46
N PRO A 87 -11.82 -2.58 -8.08
CA PRO A 87 -11.83 -3.88 -8.75
C PRO A 87 -10.79 -4.00 -9.87
N LYS A 88 -10.45 -2.90 -10.55
CA LYS A 88 -9.43 -2.91 -11.61
C LYS A 88 -8.03 -3.07 -11.03
N ILE A 89 -7.74 -2.39 -9.91
CA ILE A 89 -6.47 -2.55 -9.20
C ILE A 89 -6.38 -3.96 -8.62
N ARG A 90 -7.48 -4.47 -8.04
CA ARG A 90 -7.56 -5.83 -7.52
C ARG A 90 -7.25 -6.87 -8.59
N ALA A 91 -7.99 -6.84 -9.71
CA ALA A 91 -7.78 -7.79 -10.81
C ALA A 91 -6.36 -7.71 -11.41
N TRP A 92 -5.78 -6.52 -11.47
CA TRP A 92 -4.39 -6.34 -11.89
C TRP A 92 -3.39 -6.96 -10.90
N LEU A 93 -3.62 -6.80 -9.60
CA LEU A 93 -2.79 -7.41 -8.56
C LEU A 93 -3.00 -8.92 -8.41
N GLU A 94 -4.18 -9.46 -8.73
CA GLU A 94 -4.41 -10.92 -8.73
C GLU A 94 -3.85 -11.60 -9.99
N GLY A 95 -3.57 -10.84 -11.06
CA GLY A 95 -3.03 -11.39 -12.30
C GLY A 95 -1.53 -11.71 -12.23
N ASP A 96 -1.16 -12.99 -12.23
CA ASP A 96 0.25 -13.44 -12.16
C ASP A 96 1.14 -12.90 -13.28
N GLU A 97 0.59 -12.73 -14.49
CA GLU A 97 1.31 -12.17 -15.65
C GLU A 97 1.34 -10.64 -15.67
N ALA A 98 0.70 -9.97 -14.70
CA ALA A 98 0.60 -8.52 -14.69
C ALA A 98 1.96 -7.86 -14.41
N VAL A 99 2.31 -6.89 -15.26
CA VAL A 99 3.49 -6.05 -15.04
C VAL A 99 3.14 -5.01 -13.96
N LEU A 100 3.70 -5.16 -12.76
CA LEU A 100 3.42 -4.28 -11.62
C LEU A 100 3.89 -2.82 -11.80
N ASN A 101 4.77 -2.57 -12.76
CA ASN A 101 5.19 -1.23 -13.16
C ASN A 101 4.61 -0.81 -14.52
N ASP A 102 3.50 -1.41 -14.98
CA ASP A 102 2.82 -1.02 -16.21
C ASP A 102 2.50 0.49 -16.19
N PRO A 103 3.02 1.28 -17.16
CA PRO A 103 2.74 2.71 -17.26
C PRO A 103 1.24 3.04 -17.27
N ALA A 104 0.40 2.21 -17.89
CA ALA A 104 -1.04 2.43 -17.95
C ALA A 104 -1.69 2.29 -16.56
N MET A 105 -1.25 1.32 -15.76
CA MET A 105 -1.72 1.13 -14.40
C MET A 105 -1.16 2.17 -13.43
N ARG A 106 0.09 2.63 -13.61
CA ARG A 106 0.64 3.77 -12.84
C ARG A 106 -0.11 5.06 -13.13
N ALA A 107 -0.43 5.34 -14.40
CA ALA A 107 -1.24 6.49 -14.78
C ALA A 107 -2.65 6.40 -14.20
N TYR A 108 -3.28 5.22 -14.24
CA TYR A 108 -4.59 4.97 -13.63
C TYR A 108 -4.59 5.25 -12.12
N GLN A 109 -3.62 4.71 -11.38
CA GLN A 109 -3.49 4.93 -9.93
C GLN A 109 -3.21 6.40 -9.58
N SER A 110 -2.40 7.07 -10.39
CA SER A 110 -2.11 8.50 -10.25
C SER A 110 -3.39 9.33 -10.41
N GLN A 111 -4.15 9.09 -11.48
CA GLN A 111 -5.41 9.78 -11.76
C GLN A 111 -6.43 9.58 -10.63
N GLN A 112 -6.63 8.34 -10.16
CA GLN A 112 -7.53 8.03 -9.04
C GLN A 112 -7.11 8.72 -7.73
N SER A 113 -5.82 8.99 -7.58
CA SER A 113 -5.27 9.66 -6.40
C SER A 113 -5.28 11.19 -6.49
N GLY A 114 -5.77 11.75 -7.61
CA GLY A 114 -5.65 13.17 -7.91
C GLY A 114 -4.19 13.61 -8.05
N LEU A 115 -3.30 12.68 -8.39
CA LEU A 115 -1.87 12.91 -8.54
C LEU A 115 -1.53 12.94 -10.03
N ASN A 116 -0.65 13.86 -10.40
CA ASN A 116 -0.08 13.93 -11.73
C ASN A 116 1.35 13.40 -11.62
N GLU A 117 1.70 12.43 -12.47
CA GLU A 117 2.99 11.76 -12.43
C GLU A 117 4.17 12.73 -12.60
N LYS A 118 3.98 13.80 -13.37
CA LYS A 118 4.98 14.86 -13.54
C LYS A 118 5.26 15.66 -12.28
N ASP A 119 4.31 15.67 -11.34
CA ASP A 119 4.37 16.42 -10.09
C ASP A 119 4.79 15.51 -8.91
N LEU A 120 5.04 14.21 -9.17
CA LEU A 120 5.56 13.29 -8.17
C LEU A 120 7.05 13.59 -7.93
N PRO A 121 7.48 13.72 -6.65
CA PRO A 121 8.89 13.98 -6.36
C PRO A 121 9.75 12.78 -6.78
N VAL A 122 11.01 13.07 -7.09
CA VAL A 122 12.04 12.04 -7.27
C VAL A 122 12.37 11.45 -5.90
N ALA A 123 12.30 10.13 -5.78
CA ALA A 123 12.60 9.45 -4.53
C ALA A 123 14.05 9.73 -4.11
N ALA A 124 14.25 10.20 -2.87
CA ALA A 124 15.58 10.45 -2.33
C ALA A 124 16.44 9.18 -2.30
N LYS A 125 15.80 8.03 -2.02
CA LYS A 125 16.32 6.67 -2.22
C LYS A 125 15.23 5.89 -2.95
N SER A 126 15.51 5.43 -4.17
CA SER A 126 14.57 4.57 -4.90
C SER A 126 14.35 3.27 -4.13
N ARG A 127 13.09 2.92 -3.87
CA ARG A 127 12.72 1.69 -3.18
C ARG A 127 12.19 0.64 -4.15
N ARG A 128 12.50 -0.62 -3.84
CA ARG A 128 11.96 -1.79 -4.51
C ARG A 128 11.02 -2.51 -3.55
N PHE A 129 9.74 -2.49 -3.86
CA PHE A 129 8.70 -3.13 -3.06
C PHE A 129 8.37 -4.49 -3.66
N HIS A 130 8.43 -5.53 -2.84
CA HIS A 130 7.96 -6.86 -3.21
C HIS A 130 6.51 -7.01 -2.74
N ILE A 131 5.57 -7.14 -3.67
CA ILE A 131 4.15 -7.37 -3.39
C ILE A 131 3.90 -8.87 -3.35
N ASN A 132 3.46 -9.36 -2.21
CA ASN A 132 2.95 -10.71 -2.02
C ASN A 132 1.44 -10.64 -1.83
N GLU A 133 0.74 -11.58 -2.43
CA GLU A 133 -0.66 -11.85 -2.12
C GLU A 133 -0.72 -12.90 -1.01
N VAL A 134 -1.55 -12.65 0.00
CA VAL A 134 -1.90 -13.64 1.01
C VAL A 134 -3.41 -13.63 1.17
N ASP A 135 -4.07 -14.54 0.48
CA ASP A 135 -5.53 -14.66 0.37
C ASP A 135 -6.19 -13.35 -0.10
N ASN A 136 -6.85 -12.61 0.79
CA ASN A 136 -7.59 -11.39 0.44
C ASN A 136 -6.79 -10.10 0.66
N VAL A 137 -5.56 -10.19 1.16
CA VAL A 137 -4.71 -9.03 1.45
C VAL A 137 -3.43 -9.06 0.64
N PHE A 138 -2.97 -7.86 0.29
CA PHE A 138 -1.69 -7.64 -0.37
C PHE A 138 -0.72 -7.04 0.63
N ILE A 139 0.53 -7.50 0.56
CA ILE A 139 1.61 -7.08 1.44
C ILE A 139 2.76 -6.61 0.56
N ALA A 140 3.01 -5.31 0.54
CA ALA A 140 4.19 -4.73 -0.10
C ALA A 140 5.29 -4.52 0.96
N THR A 141 6.42 -5.19 0.79
CA THR A 141 7.58 -5.04 1.68
C THR A 141 8.72 -4.34 0.95
N ALA A 142 9.26 -3.28 1.54
CA ALA A 142 10.53 -2.71 1.11
C ALA A 142 11.64 -3.24 2.02
N GLU A 143 12.71 -3.74 1.40
CA GLU A 143 13.99 -3.96 2.06
C GLU A 143 14.97 -2.92 1.53
N ASP A 144 15.75 -2.33 2.43
CA ASP A 144 16.89 -1.53 2.02
C ASP A 144 17.93 -2.45 1.38
N GLU A 145 18.26 -2.23 0.10
CA GLU A 145 19.57 -2.60 -0.45
C GLU A 145 20.68 -1.85 0.31
#